data_AF-A0A925HYS5-F1
#
_entry.id   AF-A0A925HYS5-F1
#
_cell.length_a   1.000
_cell.length_b   1.000
_cell.length_c   1.000
_cell.angle_alpha   90.00
_cell.angle_beta   90.00
_cell.angle_gamma   90.00
#
_symmetry.space_group_name_H-M   'P 1'
#
loop_
_entity.id
_entity.type
_entity.pdbx_description
1 polymer ?
#
loop_
_entity_poly.entity_id
_entity_poly.type
_entity_poly.pdbx_seq_one_letter_code
_entity_poly.pdbx_strand_id
1 'polypeptide(L)'
;MEDRDIDRVIASVKARLPEAEVYQLRVKHPADDDGVWWFYLPGIDADVQIDSAYGKRPFLFDHTDNLKPYMAVWIDSVEEVAGKIVDFLSAKRSSLPSS
;
A
#
# COMPACT_ATOMS: atom_id res chain seq x y z
N MET A 1 21.22 1.15 9.15
CA MET A 1 19.93 0.79 8.52
C MET A 1 19.34 2.07 7.98
N GLU A 2 19.07 2.15 6.68
CA GLU A 2 18.38 3.30 6.12
C GLU A 2 16.93 3.30 6.62
N ASP A 3 16.48 4.41 7.20
CA ASP A 3 15.09 4.65 7.58
C ASP A 3 14.32 5.05 6.33
N ARG A 4 13.67 4.08 5.67
CA ARG A 4 12.87 4.34 4.47
C ARG A 4 11.46 4.72 4.89
N ASP A 5 10.87 5.68 4.19
CA ASP A 5 9.50 6.11 4.47
C ASP A 5 8.49 4.95 4.32
N ILE A 6 8.77 3.98 3.44
CA ILE A 6 7.95 2.77 3.28
C ILE A 6 7.90 1.94 4.56
N ASP A 7 9.01 1.84 5.30
CA ASP A 7 9.05 1.06 6.54
C ASP A 7 8.17 1.75 7.62
N ARG A 8 8.12 3.09 7.61
CA ARG A 8 7.22 3.89 8.45
C ARG A 8 5.76 3.76 8.03
N VAL A 9 5.46 3.73 6.72
CA VAL A 9 4.12 3.45 6.20
C VAL A 9 3.65 2.07 6.66
N ILE A 10 4.47 1.03 6.47
CA ILE A 10 4.15 -0.36 6.86
C ILE A 10 3.90 -0.44 8.37
N ALA A 11 4.77 0.14 9.19
CA ALA A 11 4.60 0.15 10.64
C ALA A 11 3.30 0.84 11.06
N SER A 12 2.96 1.98 10.43
CA SER A 12 1.73 2.74 10.71
C SER A 12 0.47 1.97 10.30
N VAL A 13 0.48 1.31 9.13
CA VAL A 13 -0.63 0.45 8.69
C VAL A 13 -0.81 -0.72 9.64
N LYS A 14 0.26 -1.46 9.96
CA LYS A 14 0.24 -2.60 10.88
C LYS A 14 -0.20 -2.23 12.30
N ALA A 15 0.10 -1.02 12.78
CA ALA A 15 -0.37 -0.55 14.07
C ALA A 15 -1.90 -0.34 14.12
N ARG A 16 -2.53 -0.06 12.97
CA ARG A 16 -3.97 0.24 12.85
C ARG A 16 -4.79 -0.95 12.33
N LEU A 17 -4.18 -1.78 11.49
CA LEU A 17 -4.71 -3.02 10.92
C LEU A 17 -3.65 -4.13 11.06
N PRO A 18 -3.50 -4.74 12.25
CA PRO A 18 -2.47 -5.77 12.50
C PRO A 18 -2.50 -6.95 11.52
N GLU A 19 -3.69 -7.29 11.05
CA GLU A 19 -3.95 -8.36 10.08
C GLU A 19 -3.58 -8.01 8.63
N ALA A 20 -3.33 -6.74 8.30
CA ALA A 20 -3.02 -6.33 6.93
C ALA A 20 -1.67 -6.88 6.50
N GLU A 21 -1.61 -7.67 5.43
CA GLU A 21 -0.36 -8.20 4.90
C GLU A 21 0.25 -7.25 3.88
N VAL A 22 1.58 -7.32 3.75
CA VAL A 22 2.35 -6.49 2.82
C VAL A 22 3.26 -7.37 1.99
N TYR A 23 3.24 -7.17 0.68
CA TYR A 23 4.14 -7.84 -0.27
C TYR A 23 4.87 -6.81 -1.11
N GLN A 24 6.18 -6.95 -1.26
CA GLN A 24 7.01 -6.13 -2.17
C GLN A 24 7.23 -6.89 -3.47
N LEU A 25 7.17 -6.18 -4.60
CA LEU A 25 7.53 -6.74 -5.90
C LEU A 25 8.95 -7.32 -5.85
N ARG A 26 9.07 -8.63 -6.06
CA ARG A 26 10.38 -9.27 -6.22
C ARG A 26 10.79 -9.22 -7.67
N VAL A 27 11.71 -8.33 -7.99
CA VAL A 27 12.35 -8.29 -9.30
C VAL A 27 13.57 -9.21 -9.34
N LYS A 28 13.96 -9.65 -10.55
CA LYS A 28 15.01 -10.66 -10.74
C LYS A 28 16.38 -10.07 -11.05
N HIS A 29 16.46 -8.84 -11.56
CA HIS A 29 17.73 -8.18 -11.89
C HIS A 29 17.98 -7.00 -10.96
N PRO A 30 19.24 -6.75 -10.53
CA PRO A 30 19.61 -5.63 -9.65
C PRO A 30 19.35 -4.23 -10.24
N ALA A 31 19.02 -4.15 -11.53
CA ALA A 31 18.68 -2.91 -12.23
C ALA A 31 17.16 -2.72 -12.40
N ASP A 32 16.36 -3.71 -12.01
CA ASP A 32 14.91 -3.60 -12.00
C ASP A 32 14.49 -2.83 -10.73
N ASP A 33 13.50 -1.95 -10.88
CA ASP A 33 12.93 -1.19 -9.77
C ASP A 33 12.07 -2.13 -8.89
N ASP A 34 12.49 -2.35 -7.64
CA ASP A 34 11.74 -3.12 -6.63
C ASP A 34 10.79 -2.25 -5.80
N GLY A 35 10.59 -1.00 -6.22
CA GLY A 35 9.86 0.06 -5.55
C GLY A 35 8.34 -0.09 -5.50
N VAL A 36 7.78 -1.30 -5.56
CA VAL A 36 6.32 -1.49 -5.54
C VAL A 36 5.90 -2.37 -4.37
N TRP A 37 4.92 -1.91 -3.60
CA TRP A 37 4.37 -2.61 -2.44
C TRP A 37 2.86 -2.72 -2.54
N TRP A 38 2.32 -3.90 -2.21
CA TRP A 38 0.89 -4.15 -2.07
C TRP A 38 0.52 -4.36 -0.61
N PHE A 39 -0.59 -3.77 -0.20
CA PHE A 39 -1.22 -3.92 1.10
C PHE A 39 -2.59 -4.56 0.90
N TYR A 40 -2.89 -5.63 1.63
CA TYR A 40 -4.17 -6.33 1.52
C TYR A 40 -4.59 -6.93 2.87
N LEU A 41 -5.86 -7.31 2.97
CA LEU A 41 -6.39 -8.05 4.12
C LEU A 41 -6.67 -9.51 3.69
N PRO A 42 -6.23 -10.52 4.46
CA PRO A 42 -6.55 -11.91 4.15
C PRO A 42 -8.06 -12.14 4.05
N GLY A 43 -8.51 -12.75 2.95
CA GLY A 43 -9.93 -13.02 2.68
C GLY A 43 -10.73 -11.84 2.13
N ILE A 44 -10.09 -10.69 1.90
CA ILE A 44 -10.69 -9.54 1.20
C ILE A 44 -10.10 -9.46 -0.21
N ASP A 45 -10.94 -9.49 -1.23
CA ASP A 45 -10.52 -9.33 -2.64
C ASP A 45 -10.35 -7.84 -2.99
N ALA A 46 -9.42 -7.18 -2.28
CA ALA A 46 -9.02 -5.81 -2.51
C ALA A 46 -7.63 -5.54 -1.96
N ASP A 47 -6.87 -4.73 -2.68
CA ASP A 47 -5.51 -4.31 -2.34
C ASP A 47 -5.29 -2.82 -2.63
N VAL A 48 -4.23 -2.30 -2.01
CA VAL A 48 -3.68 -0.98 -2.27
C VAL A 48 -2.25 -1.17 -2.72
N GLN A 49 -1.89 -0.58 -3.86
CA GLN A 49 -0.53 -0.52 -4.36
C GLN A 49 0.06 0.85 -4.05
N ILE A 50 1.31 0.88 -3.58
CA ILE A 50 2.11 2.10 -3.59
C ILE A 50 3.44 1.85 -4.31
N ASP A 51 3.87 2.84 -5.07
CA ASP A 51 5.10 2.81 -5.85
C ASP A 51 6.04 3.97 -5.45
N SER A 52 7.31 3.64 -5.20
CA SER A 52 8.43 4.54 -5.01
C SER A 52 9.75 3.79 -5.24
N ALA A 53 10.55 4.27 -6.20
CA ALA A 53 11.82 3.67 -6.61
C ALA A 53 12.82 3.36 -5.48
N TYR A 54 12.75 4.08 -4.36
CA TYR A 54 13.68 3.90 -3.23
C TYR A 54 12.96 3.68 -1.90
N GLY A 55 11.64 3.44 -1.93
CA GLY A 55 10.81 3.36 -0.73
C GLY A 55 10.77 4.67 0.07
N LYS A 56 11.03 5.80 -0.60
CA LYS A 56 11.01 7.16 -0.02
C LYS A 56 9.90 7.96 -0.68
N ARG A 57 9.23 8.83 0.07
CA ARG A 57 8.20 9.68 -0.53
C ARG A 57 8.80 10.62 -1.61
N PRO A 58 8.01 11.04 -2.61
CA PRO A 58 6.59 10.77 -2.78
C PRO A 58 6.26 9.34 -3.22
N PHE A 59 5.08 8.85 -2.86
CA PHE A 59 4.54 7.56 -3.28
C PHE A 59 3.44 7.77 -4.32
N LEU A 60 3.44 6.97 -5.39
CA LEU A 60 2.29 6.85 -6.27
C LEU A 60 1.33 5.82 -5.65
N PHE A 61 0.16 6.28 -5.21
CA PHE A 61 -0.87 5.49 -4.56
C PHE A 61 -1.95 5.07 -5.55
N ASP A 62 -2.25 3.77 -5.59
CA ASP A 62 -3.29 3.15 -6.42
C ASP A 62 -4.03 2.06 -5.62
N HIS A 63 -5.21 1.63 -6.07
CA HIS A 63 -5.97 0.56 -5.40
C HIS A 63 -6.92 -0.15 -6.36
N THR A 64 -7.38 -1.35 -6.02
CA THR A 64 -8.19 -2.22 -6.90
C THR A 64 -9.41 -1.54 -7.54
N ASP A 65 -10.04 -0.58 -6.85
CA ASP A 65 -11.22 0.13 -7.39
C ASP A 65 -10.91 1.15 -8.49
N ASN A 66 -9.63 1.48 -8.70
CA ASN A 66 -9.24 2.40 -9.76
C ASN A 66 -9.30 1.66 -11.10
N LEU A 67 -10.27 2.04 -11.92
CA LEU A 67 -10.51 1.42 -13.22
C LEU A 67 -9.46 1.77 -14.28
N LYS A 68 -8.62 2.79 -14.00
CA LYS A 68 -7.62 3.33 -14.93
C LYS A 68 -6.37 3.82 -14.20
N PRO A 69 -5.16 3.64 -14.77
CA PRO A 69 -3.90 4.04 -14.14
C PRO A 69 -3.79 5.53 -13.80
N TYR A 70 -4.45 6.42 -14.56
CA TYR A 70 -4.41 7.87 -14.30
C TYR A 70 -5.18 8.29 -13.04
N MET A 71 -5.89 7.37 -12.39
CA MET A 71 -6.57 7.61 -11.12
C MET A 71 -5.64 7.46 -9.92
N ALA A 72 -4.44 6.90 -10.13
CA ALA A 72 -3.40 6.88 -9.11
C ALA A 72 -2.96 8.30 -8.77
N VAL A 73 -2.63 8.54 -7.51
CA VAL A 73 -2.30 9.87 -6.97
C VAL A 73 -0.93 9.87 -6.31
N TRP A 74 -0.15 10.93 -6.54
CA TRP A 74 1.10 11.13 -5.82
C TRP A 74 0.84 11.72 -4.43
N ILE A 75 1.44 11.13 -3.41
CA ILE A 75 1.28 11.52 -2.01
C ILE A 75 2.67 11.68 -1.37
N ASP A 76 2.94 12.86 -0.82
CA ASP A 76 4.23 13.21 -0.21
C ASP A 76 4.18 13.23 1.33
N SER A 77 3.39 12.33 1.93
CA SER A 77 3.29 12.17 3.40
C SER A 77 3.10 10.70 3.77
N VAL A 78 3.95 10.24 4.70
CA VAL A 78 3.85 8.89 5.29
C VAL A 78 2.50 8.69 5.96
N GLU A 79 2.08 9.69 6.74
CA GLU A 79 0.85 9.65 7.51
C GLU A 79 -0.39 9.61 6.61
N GLU A 80 -0.39 10.38 5.52
CA GLU A 80 -1.49 10.39 4.55
C GLU A 80 -1.58 9.07 3.78
N VAL A 81 -0.45 8.54 3.29
CA VAL A 81 -0.42 7.24 2.60
C VAL A 81 -0.95 6.14 3.52
N ALA A 82 -0.42 6.05 4.75
CA ALA A 82 -0.86 5.06 5.72
C ALA A 82 -2.35 5.21 6.09
N GLY A 83 -2.84 6.45 6.21
CA GLY A 83 -4.26 6.75 6.43
C GLY A 83 -5.13 6.19 5.32
N LYS A 84 -4.82 6.53 4.06
CA LYS A 84 -5.60 6.07 2.89
C LYS A 84 -5.59 4.55 2.71
N ILE A 85 -4.46 3.89 2.98
CA ILE A 85 -4.39 2.41 2.96
C ILE A 85 -5.39 1.83 3.98
N VAL A 86 -5.34 2.32 5.22
CA VAL A 86 -6.20 1.83 6.30
C VAL A 86 -7.68 2.11 6.02
N ASP A 87 -8.00 3.31 5.54
CA ASP A 87 -9.37 3.72 5.22
C ASP A 87 -9.96 2.84 4.12
N PHE A 88 -9.21 2.62 3.03
CA PHE A 88 -9.65 1.78 1.92
C PHE A 88 -9.89 0.33 2.34
N LEU A 89 -8.90 -0.31 2.97
CA LEU A 89 -8.99 -1.71 3.37
C LEU A 89 -10.09 -1.93 4.43
N SER A 90 -10.25 -1.00 5.37
CA SER A 90 -11.32 -1.06 6.38
C SER A 90 -12.70 -0.92 5.77
N ALA A 91 -12.85 -0.04 4.77
CA ALA A 91 -14.10 0.13 4.03
C ALA A 91 -14.44 -1.16 3.27
N LYS A 92 -13.46 -1.79 2.61
CA LYS A 92 -13.64 -3.05 1.88
C LYS A 92 -14.07 -4.19 2.78
N ARG A 93 -13.41 -4.37 3.92
CA ARG A 93 -13.82 -5.34 4.95
C ARG A 93 -15.27 -5.13 5.41
N SER A 94 -15.67 -3.88 5.62
CA SER A 94 -17.02 -3.54 6.11
C SER A 94 -18.11 -3.73 5.05
N SER A 95 -17.74 -3.76 3.77
CA SER A 95 -18.67 -3.97 2.65
C SER A 95 -18.96 -5.44 2.34
N LEU A 96 -18.24 -6.38 2.97
CA LEU A 96 -18.53 -7.80 2.82
C LEU A 96 -19.86 -8.14 3.53
N PRO A 97 -20.79 -8.84 2.85
CA PRO A 97 -21.98 -9.33 3.51
C PRO A 97 -21.58 -10.29 4.64
N SER A 98 -22.15 -10.09 5.84
CA SER A 98 -22.03 -11.07 6.92
C SER A 98 -22.64 -12.38 6.42
N SER A 99 -21.79 -13.41 6.29
CA SER A 99 -22.25 -14.78 5.95
C SER A 99 -23.07 -15.38 7.07
#